data_AF-A0AAD6WLS3-F1
#
_entry.id   AF-A0AAD6WLS3-F1
#
_cell.length_a   1.000
_cell.length_b   1.000
_cell.length_c   1.000
_cell.angle_alpha   90.00
_cell.angle_beta   90.00
_cell.angle_gamma   90.00
#
_symmetry.space_group_name_H-M   'P 1'
#
loop_
_entity.id
_entity.type
_entity.pdbx_description
1 polymer ?
#
loop_
_entity_poly.entity_id
_entity_poly.type
_entity_poly.pdbx_seq_one_letter_code
_entity_poly.pdbx_strand_id
1 'polypeptide(L)' 'IRNLGKCPCPRCLVEKDELDQVGTVRDDKKRVETQRVEDDRQRSWIQKARDWIYRKG' A
#
# COMPACT_ATOMS: atom_id res chain seq x y z
N ILE A 1 -3.11 -5.99 9.09
CA ILE A 1 -1.65 -6.11 8.82
C ILE A 1 -1.46 -7.14 7.71
N ARG A 2 -0.58 -6.91 6.73
CA ARG A 2 -0.26 -7.83 5.63
C ARG A 2 0.93 -8.70 6.02
N ASN A 3 0.66 -9.94 6.44
CA ASN A 3 1.67 -10.81 7.05
C ASN A 3 2.82 -11.20 6.09
N LEU A 4 2.54 -11.38 4.81
CA LEU A 4 3.54 -11.75 3.78
C LEU A 4 3.83 -10.63 2.77
N GLY A 5 3.30 -9.42 3.00
CA GLY A 5 3.59 -8.27 2.15
C GLY A 5 4.95 -7.65 2.49
N LYS A 6 5.55 -6.96 1.52
CA LYS A 6 6.70 -6.05 1.75
C LYS A 6 6.36 -4.96 2.76
N CYS A 7 5.15 -4.41 2.66
CA CYS A 7 4.61 -3.45 3.63
C CYS A 7 3.68 -4.19 4.61
N PRO A 8 3.85 -4.05 5.93
CA PRO A 8 2.97 -4.68 6.92
C PRO A 8 1.62 -3.96 7.01
N CYS A 9 1.53 -2.71 6.60
CA CYS A 9 0.34 -1.89 6.66
C CYS A 9 -0.09 -1.48 5.24
N PRO A 10 -1.28 -1.92 4.76
CA PRO A 10 -1.71 -1.70 3.39
C PRO A 10 -2.09 -0.23 3.10
N ARG A 11 -2.18 0.60 4.14
CA ARG A 11 -2.53 2.02 4.02
C ARG A 11 -1.30 2.90 3.95
N CYS A 12 -0.33 2.69 4.83
CA CYS A 12 0.82 3.58 4.99
C CYS A 12 1.98 3.24 4.05
N LEU A 13 2.06 2.00 3.55
CA LEU A 13 3.06 1.53 2.58
C LEU A 13 4.54 1.66 3.04
N VAL A 14 4.80 1.93 4.32
CA VAL A 14 6.13 1.78 4.93
C VAL A 14 6.56 0.32 4.80
N GLU A 15 7.78 0.08 4.35
CA GLU A 15 8.31 -1.26 4.14
C GLU A 15 8.76 -1.89 5.46
N LYS A 16 8.81 -3.22 5.51
CA LYS A 16 9.16 -3.97 6.73
C LYS A 16 10.60 -3.75 7.20
N ASP A 17 11.50 -3.49 6.26
CA ASP A 17 12.91 -3.21 6.50
C ASP A 17 13.14 -1.86 7.19
N GLU A 18 12.18 -0.95 7.15
CA GLU A 18 12.23 0.37 7.80
C GLU A 18 11.49 0.43 9.15
N LEU A 19 11.03 -0.72 9.66
CA LEU A 19 10.32 -0.77 10.94
C LEU A 19 11.20 -0.45 12.14
N ASP A 20 12.52 -0.55 11.99
CA ASP A 20 13.50 -0.08 12.97
C ASP A 20 13.45 1.44 13.19
N GLN A 21 12.89 2.19 12.22
CA GLN A 21 12.76 3.65 12.27
C GLN A 21 11.44 4.13 12.89
N VAL A 22 10.58 3.21 13.36
CA VAL A 22 9.25 3.55 13.90
C VAL A 22 9.35 4.57 15.03
N GLY A 23 8.53 5.63 14.95
CA GLY A 23 8.50 6.71 15.94
C GLY A 23 9.58 7.77 15.76
N THR A 24 10.41 7.68 14.72
CA THR A 24 11.27 8.78 14.29
C THR A 24 10.49 9.78 13.43
N VAL A 25 10.96 11.03 13.38
CA VAL A 25 10.42 12.07 12.47
C VAL A 25 10.44 11.61 11.00
N ARG A 26 11.43 10.78 10.64
CA ARG A 26 11.52 10.20 9.29
C ARG A 26 10.39 9.22 9.01
N ASP A 27 10.05 8.35 9.95
CA ASP A 27 8.92 7.42 9.82
C ASP A 27 7.60 8.18 9.73
N ASP A 28 7.38 9.19 10.59
CA ASP A 28 6.17 10.01 10.55
C ASP A 28 5.98 10.68 9.19
N LYS A 29 7.04 11.31 8.67
CA LYS A 29 7.03 11.94 7.35
C LYS A 29 6.73 10.91 6.25
N LYS A 30 7.40 9.76 6.30
CA LYS A 30 7.22 8.71 5.30
C LYS A 30 5.79 8.18 5.29
N ARG A 31 5.20 7.94 6.47
CA ARG A 31 3.81 7.46 6.59
C ARG A 31 2.79 8.40 5.94
N VAL A 32 3.06 9.71 5.96
CA VAL A 32 2.21 10.73 5.30
C VAL A 32 2.46 10.73 3.80
N GLU A 33 3.73 10.76 3.36
CA GLU A 33 4.10 10.87 1.94
C GLU A 33 3.76 9.59 1.14
N THR A 34 3.94 8.42 1.73
CA THR A 34 3.67 7.13 1.08
C THR A 34 2.29 6.59 1.37
N GLN A 35 1.43 7.36 2.05
CA GLN A 35 0.07 6.93 2.30
C GLN A 35 -0.62 6.59 0.97
N ARG A 36 -1.23 5.40 0.92
CA ARG A 36 -2.00 4.94 -0.21
C ARG A 36 -3.19 5.88 -0.41
N VAL A 37 -3.15 6.62 -1.50
CA VAL A 37 -4.23 7.50 -1.95
C VAL A 37 -5.17 6.70 -2.83
N GLU A 38 -6.47 6.77 -2.55
CA GLU A 38 -7.50 6.27 -3.44
C GLU A 38 -7.76 7.28 -4.56
N ASP A 39 -6.99 7.15 -5.64
CA ASP A 39 -7.18 7.94 -6.86
C ASP A 39 -7.88 7.11 -7.96
N ASP A 40 -8.29 7.78 -9.03
CA ASP A 40 -8.95 7.14 -10.16
C ASP A 40 -8.06 6.11 -10.85
N ARG A 41 -6.74 6.33 -10.82
CA ARG A 41 -5.75 5.38 -11.34
C ARG A 41 -5.84 4.07 -10.55
N GLN A 42 -5.81 4.13 -9.22
CA GLN A 42 -5.90 2.98 -8.34
C GLN A 42 -7.22 2.23 -8.56
N ARG A 43 -8.35 2.96 -8.64
CA ARG A 43 -9.67 2.38 -8.93
C ARG A 43 -9.69 1.66 -10.27
N SER A 44 -9.10 2.27 -11.31
CA SER A 44 -8.98 1.66 -12.65
C SER A 44 -8.19 0.35 -12.61
N TRP A 45 -7.06 0.30 -11.90
CA TRP A 45 -6.28 -0.94 -11.75
C TRP A 45 -7.07 -2.04 -11.04
N ILE A 46 -7.78 -1.68 -9.96
CA ILE A 46 -8.64 -2.62 -9.22
C ILE A 46 -9.73 -3.17 -10.15
N GLN A 47 -10.39 -2.31 -10.91
CA GLN A 47 -11.44 -2.74 -11.82
C GLN A 47 -10.91 -3.67 -12.92
N LYS A 48 -9.75 -3.33 -13.53
CA LYS A 48 -9.11 -4.20 -14.53
C LYS A 48 -8.79 -5.58 -13.98
N ALA A 49 -8.22 -5.65 -12.77
CA ALA A 49 -7.92 -6.92 -12.12
C ALA A 49 -9.19 -7.75 -11.88
N ARG A 50 -10.28 -7.11 -11.40
CA ARG A 50 -11.58 -7.78 -11.21
C ARG A 50 -12.15 -8.29 -12.53
N ASP A 51 -12.10 -7.48 -13.58
CA ASP A 51 -12.58 -7.87 -14.90
C ASP A 51 -11.82 -9.07 -15.46
N TRP A 52 -10.49 -9.14 -15.25
CA TRP A 52 -9.71 -10.28 -15.68
C TRP A 52 -10.08 -11.56 -14.92
N ILE A 53 -10.22 -11.48 -13.60
CA ILE A 53 -10.56 -12.65 -12.76
C ILE A 53 -11.97 -13.16 -13.06
N TYR A 54 -12.95 -12.27 -13.18
CA TYR A 54 -14.37 -12.66 -13.18
C TYR A 54 -15.03 -12.68 -14.56
N ARG A 55 -14.47 -12.00 -15.56
CA ARG A 55 -15.10 -11.87 -16.91
C ARG A 55 -14.27 -12.47 -18.03
N LYS A 56 -12.95 -12.56 -17.87
CA LYS A 56 -12.02 -13.03 -18.92
C LYS A 56 -11.25 -14.31 -18.52
N GLY A 57 -11.64 -14.93 -17.40
CA GLY A 57 -11.15 -16.23 -16.94
C GLY A 57 -11.74 -17.36 -17.75
#